data_AF-A0A8J4XSE5-F1
#
_entry.id   AF-A0A8J4XSE5-F1
#
_cell.length_a   1.000
_cell.length_b   1.000
_cell.length_c   1.000
_cell.angle_alpha   90.00
_cell.angle_beta   90.00
_cell.angle_gamma   90.00
#
_symmetry.space_group_name_H-M   'P 1'
#
loop_
_entity.id
_entity.type
_entity.pdbx_description
1 polymer ?
#
loop_
_entity_poly.entity_id
_entity_poly.type
_entity_poly.pdbx_seq_one_letter_code
_entity_poly.pdbx_strand_id
1 'polypeptide(L)'
;MVVDVSALLWTLEWPSQGTVDTFISVFKVWVNARLLEADVHLCFDRYFEYSTKSSTRSARANANRVHQLERKNPLPARNAVFKNSANKKQLNTLLCDAILSDDNFLQHTTQNHQLVVTGENDMPTQVSKGRKSPRLDLASTHEEADILITQQAIHLAKEDPESHVRVVCDDTDVFALLAYYYLSEKLQSSLTMQSPIMGRSCIDVKEAARKHSAIVPELLALHALTGCDSVAATYGIGKTKAIAVARKGYTLDQLGKPLANIVEVTEQATAFMGACYGITTPTSSMTKIRQKLWAQKTGKSTAAPKLCSLPPTTEAFE
;
A
#
# COMPACT_ATOMS: atom_id res chain seq x y z
N MET A 1 3.70 7.70 15.17
CA MET A 1 2.78 7.94 14.03
C MET A 1 3.52 7.63 12.74
N VAL A 2 3.00 6.75 11.88
CA VAL A 2 3.58 6.43 10.57
C VAL A 2 2.72 7.02 9.48
N VAL A 3 3.30 7.76 8.54
CA VAL A 3 2.56 8.66 7.65
C VAL A 3 2.87 8.31 6.20
N ASP A 4 1.81 8.04 5.45
CA ASP A 4 1.84 8.05 3.99
C ASP A 4 1.95 9.51 3.52
N VAL A 5 3.15 9.90 3.09
CA VAL A 5 3.37 11.27 2.63
C VAL A 5 2.61 11.52 1.33
N SER A 6 2.53 10.55 0.42
CA SER A 6 1.80 10.70 -0.84
C SER A 6 0.33 11.02 -0.60
N ALA A 7 -0.33 10.35 0.35
CA ALA A 7 -1.71 10.66 0.73
C ALA A 7 -1.82 12.00 1.48
N LEU A 8 -0.90 12.29 2.41
CA LEU A 8 -0.86 13.56 3.14
C LEU A 8 -0.78 14.77 2.21
N LEU A 9 0.06 14.74 1.18
CA LEU A 9 0.29 15.88 0.30
C LEU A 9 -0.97 16.32 -0.48
N TRP A 10 -1.95 15.44 -0.65
CA TRP A 10 -3.27 15.81 -1.23
C TRP A 10 -4.16 16.60 -0.27
N THR A 11 -3.89 16.53 1.03
CA THR A 11 -4.71 17.14 2.08
C THR A 11 -4.17 18.48 2.56
N LEU A 12 -2.85 18.70 2.43
CA LEU A 12 -2.22 19.95 2.80
C LEU A 12 -2.71 21.09 1.92
N GLU A 13 -2.78 22.29 2.51
CA GLU A 13 -3.06 23.50 1.75
C GLU A 13 -2.06 23.63 0.60
N TRP A 14 -2.59 23.78 -0.61
CA TRP A 14 -1.80 24.00 -1.81
C TRP A 14 -1.89 25.46 -2.18
N PRO A 15 -0.83 26.27 -1.96
CA PRO A 15 -0.88 27.70 -2.21
C PRO A 15 -1.35 28.00 -3.65
N SER A 16 -2.41 28.80 -3.78
CA SER A 16 -2.93 29.24 -5.08
C SER A 16 -1.99 30.24 -5.75
N GLN A 17 -1.23 30.98 -4.95
CA GLN A 17 -0.12 31.84 -5.34
C GLN A 17 1.04 31.54 -4.38
N GLY A 18 2.26 31.40 -4.92
CA GLY A 18 3.43 31.11 -4.10
C GLY A 18 4.48 30.29 -4.84
N THR A 19 5.54 29.99 -4.11
CA THR A 19 6.66 29.19 -4.61
C THR A 19 6.62 27.80 -4.02
N VAL A 20 7.49 26.91 -4.50
CA VAL A 20 7.69 25.60 -3.88
C VAL A 20 8.09 25.74 -2.40
N ASP A 21 8.87 26.77 -2.06
CA ASP A 21 9.26 27.06 -0.67
C ASP A 21 8.06 27.37 0.23
N THR A 22 7.06 28.09 -0.27
CA THR A 22 5.80 28.34 0.44
C THR A 22 5.12 27.03 0.83
N PHE A 23 5.07 26.06 -0.08
CA PHE A 23 4.49 24.75 0.20
C PHE A 23 5.36 23.91 1.15
N ILE A 24 6.69 24.00 1.04
CA ILE A 24 7.62 23.39 2.01
C ILE A 24 7.35 23.94 3.42
N SER A 25 7.08 25.25 3.58
CA SER A 25 6.70 25.81 4.88
C SER A 25 5.39 25.23 5.41
N VAL A 26 4.37 25.06 4.57
CA VAL A 26 3.11 24.38 4.96
C VAL A 26 3.39 22.95 5.46
N PHE A 27 4.23 22.20 4.75
CA PHE A 27 4.62 20.86 5.14
C PHE A 27 5.38 20.84 6.49
N LYS A 28 6.33 21.75 6.70
CA LYS A 28 7.06 21.88 7.98
C LYS A 28 6.15 22.24 9.15
N VAL A 29 5.19 23.14 8.94
CA VAL A 29 4.19 23.48 9.96
C VAL A 29 3.39 22.24 10.36
N TRP A 30 2.97 21.42 9.39
CA TRP A 30 2.29 20.17 9.67
C TRP A 30 3.17 19.19 10.45
N VAL A 31 4.41 18.98 10.02
CA VAL A 31 5.36 18.07 10.70
C VAL A 31 5.62 18.51 12.13
N ASN A 32 5.86 19.80 12.36
CA ASN A 32 6.04 20.37 13.69
C ASN A 32 4.81 20.10 14.58
N ALA A 33 3.60 20.38 14.08
CA ALA A 33 2.37 20.15 14.83
C ALA A 33 2.23 18.68 15.26
N ARG A 34 2.63 17.72 14.43
CA ARG A 34 2.60 16.30 14.77
C ARG A 34 3.71 15.88 15.73
N LEU A 35 4.90 16.47 15.62
CA LEU A 35 6.01 16.24 16.56
C LEU A 35 5.75 16.84 17.96
N LEU A 36 4.76 17.72 18.12
CA LEU A 36 4.28 18.12 19.45
C LEU A 36 3.47 17.00 20.13
N GLU A 37 2.90 16.08 19.36
CA GLU A 37 1.97 15.05 19.84
C GLU A 37 2.61 13.65 19.95
N ALA A 38 3.50 13.28 19.03
CA ALA A 38 4.09 11.94 18.97
C ALA A 38 5.37 11.88 18.13
N ASP A 39 6.08 10.76 18.20
CA ASP A 39 7.10 10.40 17.22
C ASP A 39 6.48 10.29 15.82
N VAL A 40 7.16 10.81 14.79
CA VAL A 40 6.66 10.89 13.42
C VAL A 40 7.59 10.14 12.47
N HIS A 41 7.03 9.20 11.73
CA HIS A 41 7.69 8.47 10.66
C HIS A 41 7.07 8.89 9.32
N LEU A 42 7.85 9.57 8.48
CA LEU A 42 7.45 10.00 7.14
C LEU A 42 7.92 8.98 6.11
N CYS A 43 6.97 8.31 5.44
CA CYS A 43 7.25 7.36 4.38
C CYS A 43 6.92 7.96 3.02
N PHE A 44 7.94 8.14 2.17
CA PHE A 44 7.79 8.61 0.81
C PHE A 44 7.88 7.44 -0.17
N ASP A 45 7.15 7.54 -1.28
CA ASP A 45 7.38 6.66 -2.43
C ASP A 45 8.81 6.82 -2.96
N ARG A 46 9.39 5.69 -3.36
CA ARG A 46 10.64 5.68 -4.13
C ARG A 46 10.32 5.48 -5.62
N TYR A 47 11.25 5.97 -6.44
CA TYR A 47 11.09 5.99 -7.89
C TYR A 47 12.37 5.46 -8.53
N PHE A 48 12.48 4.14 -8.57
CA PHE A 48 13.53 3.39 -9.25
C PHE A 48 13.25 3.35 -10.75
N GLU A 49 14.34 3.45 -11.52
CA GLU A 49 14.29 3.20 -12.96
C GLU A 49 14.15 1.69 -13.21
N TYR A 50 13.43 1.32 -14.27
CA TYR A 50 13.24 -0.07 -14.69
C TYR A 50 12.61 -1.01 -13.66
N SER A 51 11.84 -0.49 -12.69
CA SER A 51 11.07 -1.35 -11.78
C SER A 51 9.80 -1.90 -12.44
N THR A 52 9.18 -2.93 -11.86
CA THR A 52 7.88 -3.46 -12.32
C THR A 52 6.77 -2.40 -12.35
N LYS A 53 6.88 -1.34 -11.54
CA LYS A 53 5.95 -0.21 -11.51
C LYS A 53 6.27 0.86 -12.55
N SER A 54 7.41 0.83 -13.22
CA SER A 54 7.77 1.81 -14.25
C SER A 54 6.77 1.82 -15.42
N SER A 55 6.29 0.64 -15.83
CA SER A 55 5.25 0.46 -16.85
C SER A 55 3.90 1.00 -16.38
N THR A 56 3.49 0.68 -15.14
CA THR A 56 2.26 1.17 -14.51
C THR A 56 2.26 2.69 -14.36
N ARG A 57 3.40 3.29 -13.97
CA ARG A 57 3.57 4.75 -13.91
C ARG A 57 3.41 5.39 -15.28
N SER A 58 4.00 4.78 -16.30
CA SER A 58 3.91 5.27 -17.68
C SER A 58 2.45 5.23 -18.18
N ALA A 59 1.70 4.17 -17.84
CA ALA A 59 0.28 4.06 -18.17
C ALA A 59 -0.62 5.06 -17.41
N ARG A 60 -0.25 5.40 -16.16
CA ARG A 60 -1.00 6.37 -15.31
C ARG A 60 -0.62 7.83 -15.60
N ALA A 61 0.50 8.08 -16.28
CA ALA A 61 1.00 9.42 -16.59
C ALA A 61 0.14 10.07 -17.69
N ASN A 62 -0.70 11.03 -17.29
CA ASN A 62 -1.56 11.79 -18.20
C ASN A 62 -1.05 13.23 -18.44
N ALA A 63 0.08 13.61 -17.83
CA ALA A 63 0.65 14.95 -17.92
C ALA A 63 2.05 14.91 -18.55
N ASN A 64 2.18 15.49 -19.75
CA ASN A 64 3.40 15.43 -20.54
C ASN A 64 4.49 16.40 -20.05
N ARG A 65 4.15 17.41 -19.24
CA ARG A 65 5.11 18.44 -18.83
C ARG A 65 5.79 18.08 -17.52
N VAL A 66 7.11 17.89 -17.60
CA VAL A 66 7.98 17.92 -16.43
C VAL A 66 8.23 19.39 -16.07
N HIS A 67 7.89 19.76 -14.85
CA HIS A 67 8.17 21.07 -14.28
C HIS A 67 9.53 21.03 -13.58
N GLN A 68 10.29 22.11 -13.67
CA GLN A 68 11.52 22.28 -12.89
C GLN A 68 11.14 22.79 -11.51
N LEU A 69 10.98 21.88 -10.55
CA LEU A 69 10.63 22.24 -9.18
C LEU A 69 11.91 22.68 -8.46
N GLU A 70 11.96 23.94 -8.08
CA GLU A 70 13.01 24.51 -7.24
C GLU A 70 12.35 25.43 -6.21
N ARG A 71 12.99 25.64 -5.05
CA ARG A 71 12.38 26.37 -3.92
C ARG A 71 11.77 27.72 -4.33
N LYS A 72 12.48 28.50 -5.16
CA LYS A 72 12.04 29.84 -5.58
C LYS A 72 11.11 29.84 -6.79
N ASN A 73 10.94 28.72 -7.48
CA ASN A 73 10.08 28.66 -8.65
C ASN A 73 8.60 28.70 -8.25
N PRO A 74 7.73 29.27 -9.11
CA PRO A 74 6.29 29.21 -8.90
C PRO A 74 5.83 27.76 -8.73
N LEU A 75 4.99 27.52 -7.73
CA LEU A 75 4.42 26.20 -7.49
C LEU A 75 3.40 25.87 -8.58
N PRO A 76 3.61 24.80 -9.38
CA PRO A 76 2.62 24.41 -10.37
C PRO A 76 1.30 23.96 -9.71
N ALA A 77 0.23 23.87 -10.49
CA ALA A 77 -1.03 23.33 -9.99
C ALA A 77 -0.82 21.90 -9.44
N ARG A 78 -1.47 21.58 -8.31
CA ARG A 78 -1.36 20.28 -7.62
C ARG A 78 -1.46 19.08 -8.56
N ASN A 79 -2.49 19.09 -9.41
CA ASN A 79 -2.73 18.01 -10.39
C ASN A 79 -1.62 17.88 -11.43
N ALA A 80 -0.93 18.97 -11.81
CA ALA A 80 0.19 18.92 -12.74
C ALA A 80 1.44 18.26 -12.12
N VAL A 81 1.63 18.45 -10.81
CA VAL A 81 2.69 17.77 -10.06
C VAL A 81 2.34 16.30 -9.85
N PHE A 82 1.18 15.99 -9.25
CA PHE A 82 0.86 14.63 -8.85
C PHE A 82 0.36 13.70 -9.96
N LYS A 83 0.18 14.16 -11.19
CA LYS A 83 -0.09 13.28 -12.35
C LYS A 83 1.15 12.92 -13.16
N ASN A 84 2.33 13.42 -12.76
CA ASN A 84 3.59 13.14 -13.43
C ASN A 84 4.63 12.62 -12.42
N SER A 85 5.13 11.41 -12.64
CA SER A 85 6.05 10.75 -11.71
C SER A 85 7.37 11.49 -11.51
N ALA A 86 7.89 12.17 -12.53
CA ALA A 86 9.12 12.96 -12.41
C ALA A 86 8.91 14.21 -11.55
N ASN A 87 7.75 14.86 -11.66
CA ASN A 87 7.39 15.98 -10.79
C ASN A 87 7.21 15.53 -9.33
N LYS A 88 6.59 14.36 -9.11
CA LYS A 88 6.47 13.76 -7.77
C LYS A 88 7.84 13.47 -7.16
N LYS A 89 8.73 12.82 -7.93
CA LYS A 89 10.09 12.50 -7.49
C LYS A 89 10.82 13.77 -7.06
N GLN A 90 10.82 14.81 -7.90
CA GLN A 90 11.43 16.10 -7.58
C GLN A 90 10.86 16.71 -6.28
N LEU A 91 9.53 16.72 -6.12
CA LEU A 91 8.90 17.27 -4.93
C LEU A 91 9.27 16.48 -3.66
N ASN A 92 9.25 15.15 -3.72
CA ASN A 92 9.62 14.29 -2.59
C ASN A 92 11.07 14.55 -2.16
N THR A 93 12.01 14.63 -3.11
CA THR A 93 13.41 14.98 -2.83
C THR A 93 13.52 16.34 -2.16
N LEU A 94 12.85 17.37 -2.69
CA LEU A 94 12.86 18.72 -2.11
C LEU A 94 12.31 18.76 -0.68
N LEU A 95 11.23 18.01 -0.39
CA LEU A 95 10.63 17.97 0.95
C LEU A 95 11.56 17.28 1.95
N CYS A 96 12.13 16.13 1.58
CA CYS A 96 13.13 15.43 2.38
C CYS A 96 14.33 16.33 2.67
N ASP A 97 14.92 16.92 1.64
CA ASP A 97 16.09 17.79 1.76
C ASP A 97 15.78 19.02 2.59
N ALA A 98 14.64 19.68 2.37
CA ALA A 98 14.30 20.89 3.10
C ALA A 98 14.05 20.67 4.59
N ILE A 99 13.58 19.49 5.00
CA ILE A 99 13.47 19.11 6.40
C ILE A 99 14.84 18.72 6.95
N LEU A 100 15.53 17.77 6.29
CA LEU A 100 16.77 17.21 6.80
C LEU A 100 17.94 18.18 6.76
N SER A 101 17.90 19.25 5.95
CA SER A 101 18.93 20.28 5.90
C SER A 101 18.69 21.45 6.87
N ASP A 102 17.54 21.54 7.52
CA ASP A 102 17.17 22.68 8.38
C ASP A 102 17.47 22.36 9.85
N ASP A 103 18.73 22.53 10.24
CA ASP A 103 19.17 22.21 11.60
C ASP A 103 18.46 23.04 12.67
N ASN A 104 18.06 24.29 12.35
CA ASN A 104 17.26 25.10 13.27
C ASN A 104 15.89 24.46 13.48
N PHE A 105 15.16 24.13 12.42
CA PHE A 105 13.88 23.43 12.52
C PHE A 105 14.03 22.15 13.36
N LEU A 106 14.99 21.28 13.00
CA LEU A 106 15.18 20.00 13.68
C LEU A 106 15.56 20.16 15.16
N GLN A 107 16.42 21.13 15.49
CA GLN A 107 16.77 21.42 16.88
C GLN A 107 15.54 21.88 17.69
N HIS A 108 14.60 22.60 17.11
CA HIS A 108 13.42 23.06 17.85
C HIS A 108 12.31 22.02 17.92
N THR A 109 12.10 21.25 16.84
CA THR A 109 10.91 20.39 16.73
C THR A 109 11.11 18.97 17.25
N THR A 110 12.35 18.46 17.36
CA THR A 110 12.60 17.07 17.77
C THR A 110 13.11 16.93 19.21
N GLN A 111 12.73 17.85 20.12
CA GLN A 111 13.23 17.82 21.51
C GLN A 111 12.58 16.73 22.36
N ASN A 112 11.27 16.55 22.18
CA ASN A 112 10.46 15.58 22.94
C ASN A 112 10.19 14.31 22.14
N HIS A 113 9.96 14.47 20.83
CA HIS A 113 9.65 13.38 19.92
C HIS A 113 10.66 13.31 18.79
N GLN A 114 10.75 12.13 18.18
CA GLN A 114 11.69 11.82 17.13
C GLN A 114 11.02 11.90 15.77
N LEU A 115 11.80 12.31 14.77
CA LEU A 115 11.40 12.31 13.37
C LEU A 115 12.19 11.24 12.62
N VAL A 116 11.51 10.31 11.97
CA VAL A 116 12.11 9.35 11.04
C VAL A 116 11.68 9.70 9.62
N VAL A 117 12.64 9.88 8.71
CA VAL A 117 12.39 10.17 7.30
C VAL A 117 12.87 8.99 6.46
N THR A 118 11.94 8.35 5.78
CA THR A 118 12.18 7.27 4.82
C THR A 118 11.93 7.80 3.42
N GLY A 119 13.00 8.31 2.80
CA GLY A 119 13.01 8.86 1.45
C GLY A 119 13.59 7.88 0.41
N GLU A 120 14.36 8.41 -0.53
CA GLU A 120 14.98 7.65 -1.62
C GLU A 120 16.08 6.67 -1.16
N ASN A 121 16.76 6.98 -0.05
CA ASN A 121 17.79 6.10 0.52
C ASN A 121 17.15 4.87 1.18
N ASP A 122 17.77 3.70 1.00
CA ASP A 122 17.37 2.43 1.61
C ASP A 122 17.36 2.49 3.14
N MET A 123 18.24 3.30 3.74
CA MET A 123 18.30 3.52 5.18
C MET A 123 17.55 4.79 5.60
N PRO A 124 16.50 4.68 6.44
CA PRO A 124 15.84 5.84 7.00
C PRO A 124 16.77 6.68 7.89
N THR A 125 16.54 7.99 7.92
CA THR A 125 17.24 8.92 8.82
C THR A 125 16.33 9.26 9.99
N GLN A 126 16.77 8.93 11.20
CA GLN A 126 16.14 9.38 12.43
C GLN A 126 16.77 10.69 12.90
N VAL A 127 15.95 11.58 13.45
CA VAL A 127 16.37 12.82 14.09
C VAL A 127 15.77 12.89 15.49
N SER A 128 16.64 13.01 16.49
CA SER A 128 16.26 13.19 17.89
C SER A 128 17.15 14.26 18.51
N LYS A 129 16.55 15.24 19.17
CA LYS A 129 17.21 16.42 19.76
C LYS A 129 18.16 17.12 18.76
N GLY A 130 17.71 17.28 17.50
CA GLY A 130 18.48 17.87 16.40
C GLY A 130 19.62 17.00 15.86
N ARG A 131 19.87 15.80 16.41
CA ARG A 131 20.94 14.90 15.95
C ARG A 131 20.38 13.85 14.99
N LYS A 132 21.07 13.68 13.86
CA LYS A 132 20.71 12.73 12.80
C LYS A 132 21.44 11.40 13.01
N SER A 133 20.74 10.28 12.86
CA SER A 133 21.31 8.93 12.93
C SER A 133 20.60 8.00 11.96
N PRO A 134 21.31 7.04 11.32
CA PRO A 134 20.66 6.05 10.46
C PRO A 134 19.85 5.03 11.29
N ARG A 135 18.76 4.52 10.71
CA ARG A 135 17.97 3.40 11.24
C ARG A 135 18.19 2.13 10.42
N LEU A 136 19.29 1.44 10.69
CA LEU A 136 19.68 0.21 9.99
C LEU A 136 18.64 -0.92 10.14
N ASP A 137 17.99 -0.96 11.28
CA ASP A 137 16.90 -1.88 11.63
C ASP A 137 15.63 -1.66 10.78
N LEU A 138 15.48 -0.47 10.18
CA LEU A 138 14.40 -0.13 9.26
C LEU A 138 14.87 -0.06 7.79
N ALA A 139 16.10 -0.50 7.50
CA ALA A 139 16.63 -0.50 6.15
C ALA A 139 15.80 -1.43 5.25
N SER A 140 15.46 -0.93 4.06
CA SER A 140 14.59 -1.64 3.13
C SER A 140 14.92 -1.21 1.71
N THR A 141 14.88 -2.14 0.75
CA THR A 141 15.03 -1.86 -0.68
C THR A 141 13.68 -1.79 -1.39
N HIS A 142 12.57 -1.87 -0.65
CA HIS A 142 11.24 -1.76 -1.24
C HIS A 142 10.99 -0.37 -1.81
N GLU A 143 10.32 -0.34 -2.95
CA GLU A 143 10.01 0.89 -3.65
C GLU A 143 8.73 1.57 -3.14
N GLU A 144 7.72 0.77 -2.78
CA GLU A 144 6.37 1.22 -2.47
C GLU A 144 6.23 1.70 -1.03
N ALA A 145 5.64 2.89 -0.85
CA ALA A 145 5.37 3.43 0.47
C ALA A 145 4.48 2.49 1.31
N ASP A 146 3.52 1.80 0.70
CA ASP A 146 2.60 0.88 1.40
C ASP A 146 3.33 -0.20 2.19
N ILE A 147 4.39 -0.75 1.59
CA ILE A 147 5.25 -1.76 2.22
C ILE A 147 6.07 -1.11 3.33
N LEU A 148 6.69 0.05 3.07
CA LEU A 148 7.54 0.76 4.03
C LEU A 148 6.74 1.22 5.26
N ILE A 149 5.53 1.73 5.07
CA ILE A 149 4.57 2.12 6.12
C ILE A 149 4.22 0.92 6.97
N THR A 150 3.84 -0.20 6.33
CA THR A 150 3.49 -1.44 7.05
C THR A 150 4.69 -1.95 7.84
N GLN A 151 5.87 -2.05 7.21
CA GLN A 151 7.09 -2.51 7.86
C GLN A 151 7.40 -1.70 9.13
N GLN A 152 7.35 -0.37 9.04
CA GLN A 152 7.62 0.49 10.20
C GLN A 152 6.53 0.42 11.26
N ALA A 153 5.25 0.40 10.87
CA ALA A 153 4.15 0.29 11.82
C ALA A 153 4.21 -1.02 12.60
N ILE A 154 4.47 -2.15 11.92
CA ILE A 154 4.61 -3.46 12.55
C ILE A 154 5.87 -3.52 13.40
N HIS A 155 6.99 -2.95 12.95
CA HIS A 155 8.21 -2.86 13.74
C HIS A 155 7.99 -2.13 15.07
N LEU A 156 7.43 -0.91 15.03
CA LEU A 156 7.11 -0.13 16.24
C LEU A 156 6.14 -0.90 17.17
N ALA A 157 5.12 -1.52 16.58
CA ALA A 157 4.12 -2.29 17.31
C ALA A 157 4.70 -3.55 17.98
N LYS A 158 5.79 -4.11 17.45
CA LYS A 158 6.52 -5.26 18.00
C LYS A 158 7.50 -4.85 19.10
N GLU A 159 8.21 -3.73 18.92
CA GLU A 159 9.21 -3.25 19.87
C GLU A 159 8.60 -2.91 21.23
N ASP A 160 7.40 -2.34 21.24
CA ASP A 160 6.68 -1.97 22.45
C ASP A 160 5.21 -2.45 22.41
N PRO A 161 4.85 -3.50 23.17
CA PRO A 161 3.48 -4.00 23.26
C PRO A 161 2.46 -3.00 23.83
N GLU A 162 2.90 -1.97 24.57
CA GLU A 162 2.03 -0.93 25.13
C GLU A 162 1.93 0.30 24.21
N SER A 163 2.64 0.29 23.09
CA SER A 163 2.62 1.41 22.15
C SER A 163 1.25 1.62 21.50
N HIS A 164 1.00 2.88 21.15
CA HIS A 164 -0.15 3.29 20.35
C HIS A 164 0.32 3.72 18.96
N VAL A 165 0.39 2.76 18.05
CA VAL A 165 0.79 3.00 16.66
C VAL A 165 -0.41 3.52 15.87
N ARG A 166 -0.23 4.72 15.32
CA ARG A 166 -1.18 5.34 14.39
C ARG A 166 -0.56 5.40 13.01
N VAL A 167 -1.22 4.80 12.04
CA VAL A 167 -0.89 4.88 10.61
C VAL A 167 -1.82 5.90 9.96
N VAL A 168 -1.26 6.93 9.32
CA VAL A 168 -2.00 7.95 8.57
C VAL A 168 -1.93 7.59 7.09
N CYS A 169 -2.96 6.90 6.61
CA CYS A 169 -3.08 6.38 5.25
C CYS A 169 -4.56 6.02 4.99
N ASP A 170 -5.01 6.07 3.74
CA ASP A 170 -6.35 5.66 3.31
C ASP A 170 -6.33 4.48 2.32
N ASP A 171 -5.15 3.87 2.08
CA ASP A 171 -5.00 2.80 1.10
C ASP A 171 -5.47 1.44 1.64
N THR A 172 -6.21 0.70 0.82
CA THR A 172 -6.69 -0.64 1.18
C THR A 172 -5.55 -1.66 1.24
N ASP A 173 -4.48 -1.46 0.46
CA ASP A 173 -3.33 -2.36 0.42
C ASP A 173 -2.59 -2.30 1.77
N VAL A 174 -2.42 -1.10 2.34
CA VAL A 174 -1.89 -0.90 3.70
C VAL A 174 -2.79 -1.56 4.75
N PHE A 175 -4.11 -1.37 4.68
CA PHE A 175 -5.01 -2.02 5.64
C PHE A 175 -4.90 -3.55 5.59
N ALA A 176 -4.88 -4.14 4.39
CA ALA A 176 -4.78 -5.59 4.22
C ALA A 176 -3.47 -6.13 4.80
N LEU A 177 -2.36 -5.45 4.56
CA LEU A 177 -1.05 -5.78 5.10
C LEU A 177 -1.04 -5.67 6.64
N LEU A 178 -1.49 -4.55 7.20
CA LEU A 178 -1.52 -4.34 8.65
C LEU A 178 -2.39 -5.39 9.36
N ALA A 179 -3.58 -5.70 8.83
CA ALA A 179 -4.47 -6.70 9.43
C ALA A 179 -3.84 -8.10 9.43
N TYR A 180 -3.22 -8.50 8.31
CA TYR A 180 -2.52 -9.77 8.20
C TYR A 180 -1.37 -9.88 9.20
N TYR A 181 -0.45 -8.90 9.18
CA TYR A 181 0.73 -8.93 10.04
C TYR A 181 0.39 -8.75 11.52
N TYR A 182 -0.71 -8.06 11.86
CA TYR A 182 -1.14 -7.97 13.25
C TYR A 182 -1.40 -9.35 13.88
N LEU A 183 -2.09 -10.24 13.16
CA LEU A 183 -2.35 -11.59 13.65
C LEU A 183 -1.14 -12.52 13.49
N SER A 184 -0.46 -12.51 12.35
CA SER A 184 0.65 -13.43 12.10
C SER A 184 1.82 -13.20 13.06
N GLU A 185 2.06 -11.95 13.43
CA GLU A 185 3.10 -11.53 14.36
C GLU A 185 2.63 -11.46 15.82
N LYS A 186 1.36 -11.82 16.08
CA LYS A 186 0.76 -11.88 17.43
C LYS A 186 0.87 -10.57 18.21
N LEU A 187 0.73 -9.44 17.54
CA LEU A 187 0.87 -8.11 18.13
C LEU A 187 -0.19 -7.88 19.23
N GLN A 188 0.18 -7.10 20.25
CA GLN A 188 -0.71 -6.73 21.35
C GLN A 188 -1.00 -5.23 21.43
N SER A 189 -0.09 -4.42 20.88
CA SER A 189 -0.17 -2.97 20.82
C SER A 189 -1.44 -2.47 20.14
N SER A 190 -1.78 -1.23 20.46
CA SER A 190 -2.87 -0.51 19.82
C SER A 190 -2.40 -0.09 18.42
N LEU A 191 -3.09 -0.57 17.38
CA LEU A 191 -2.78 -0.22 15.99
C LEU A 191 -4.03 0.37 15.32
N THR A 192 -3.95 1.64 14.95
CA THR A 192 -5.04 2.36 14.28
C THR A 192 -4.60 2.86 12.92
N MET A 193 -5.51 2.85 11.96
CA MET A 193 -5.31 3.43 10.63
C MET A 193 -6.31 4.58 10.45
N GLN A 194 -5.81 5.75 10.09
CA GLN A 194 -6.57 6.99 10.00
C GLN A 194 -6.37 7.66 8.65
N SER A 195 -7.46 8.20 8.12
CA SER A 195 -7.39 9.06 6.95
C SER A 195 -6.50 10.28 7.20
N PRO A 196 -5.69 10.71 6.21
CA PRO A 196 -5.01 12.00 6.30
C PRO A 196 -5.99 13.18 6.30
N ILE A 197 -7.26 12.97 5.92
CA ILE A 197 -8.31 13.99 5.97
C ILE A 197 -9.00 13.94 7.33
N MET A 198 -8.96 15.07 8.05
CA MET A 198 -9.57 15.19 9.36
C MET A 198 -11.07 14.84 9.35
N GLY A 199 -11.52 14.13 10.40
CA GLY A 199 -12.92 13.79 10.60
C GLY A 199 -13.44 12.60 9.77
N ARG A 200 -12.56 11.91 9.03
CA ARG A 200 -12.90 10.67 8.30
C ARG A 200 -12.65 9.41 9.13
N SER A 201 -12.76 8.25 8.49
CA SER A 201 -12.61 6.93 9.08
C SER A 201 -11.31 6.78 9.89
N CYS A 202 -11.47 6.31 11.11
CA CYS A 202 -10.42 5.74 11.94
C CYS A 202 -10.76 4.26 12.13
N ILE A 203 -9.89 3.38 11.67
CA ILE A 203 -10.06 1.94 11.75
C ILE A 203 -9.15 1.43 12.87
N ASP A 204 -9.74 0.75 13.85
CA ASP A 204 -8.98 -0.07 14.79
C ASP A 204 -8.59 -1.37 14.08
N VAL A 205 -7.30 -1.50 13.73
CA VAL A 205 -6.79 -2.66 13.01
C VAL A 205 -6.80 -3.90 13.90
N LYS A 206 -6.54 -3.74 15.20
CA LYS A 206 -6.58 -4.83 16.18
C LYS A 206 -7.98 -5.41 16.28
N GLU A 207 -8.99 -4.55 16.41
CA GLU A 207 -10.40 -4.98 16.47
C GLU A 207 -10.81 -5.64 15.16
N ALA A 208 -10.53 -5.00 14.01
CA ALA A 208 -10.86 -5.54 12.69
C ALA A 208 -10.23 -6.90 12.43
N ALA A 209 -8.93 -7.04 12.74
CA ALA A 209 -8.19 -8.28 12.55
C ALA A 209 -8.75 -9.41 13.44
N ARG A 210 -9.05 -9.12 14.71
CA ARG A 210 -9.64 -10.11 15.64
C ARG A 210 -11.06 -10.51 15.24
N LYS A 211 -11.90 -9.55 14.85
CA LYS A 211 -13.27 -9.78 14.39
C LYS A 211 -13.32 -10.65 13.13
N HIS A 212 -12.32 -10.53 12.27
CA HIS A 212 -12.23 -11.27 11.01
C HIS A 212 -11.12 -12.33 11.00
N SER A 213 -10.75 -12.85 12.18
CA SER A 213 -9.64 -13.79 12.38
C SER A 213 -9.70 -15.06 11.53
N ALA A 214 -10.89 -15.49 11.12
CA ALA A 214 -11.08 -16.63 10.22
C ALA A 214 -10.65 -16.35 8.77
N ILE A 215 -10.66 -15.09 8.32
CA ILE A 215 -10.36 -14.70 6.93
C ILE A 215 -9.00 -14.01 6.81
N VAL A 216 -8.57 -13.30 7.86
CA VAL A 216 -7.32 -12.54 7.87
C VAL A 216 -6.09 -13.37 7.45
N PRO A 217 -5.91 -14.64 7.87
CA PRO A 217 -4.79 -15.47 7.42
C PRO A 217 -4.72 -15.67 5.90
N GLU A 218 -5.85 -15.57 5.20
CA GLU A 218 -5.94 -15.71 3.74
C GLU A 218 -6.12 -14.36 3.03
N LEU A 219 -6.15 -13.26 3.78
CA LEU A 219 -6.53 -11.94 3.27
C LEU A 219 -5.59 -11.46 2.15
N LEU A 220 -4.28 -11.67 2.29
CA LEU A 220 -3.32 -11.27 1.26
C LEU A 220 -3.51 -12.07 -0.04
N ALA A 221 -3.75 -13.37 0.06
CA ALA A 221 -4.04 -14.22 -1.09
C ALA A 221 -5.34 -13.80 -1.80
N LEU A 222 -6.40 -13.55 -1.03
CA LEU A 222 -7.68 -13.04 -1.54
C LEU A 222 -7.53 -11.67 -2.19
N HIS A 223 -6.77 -10.78 -1.57
CA HIS A 223 -6.52 -9.43 -2.05
C HIS A 223 -5.77 -9.43 -3.38
N ALA A 224 -4.72 -10.25 -3.48
CA ALA A 224 -3.97 -10.44 -4.73
C ALA A 224 -4.87 -11.03 -5.84
N LEU A 225 -5.56 -12.15 -5.62
CA LEU A 225 -6.35 -12.78 -6.68
C LEU A 225 -7.53 -11.92 -7.21
N THR A 226 -8.06 -11.04 -6.36
CA THR A 226 -9.14 -10.11 -6.73
C THR A 226 -8.64 -8.79 -7.29
N GLY A 227 -7.32 -8.66 -7.47
CA GLY A 227 -6.64 -7.46 -7.91
C GLY A 227 -6.22 -6.57 -6.74
N CYS A 228 -4.94 -6.24 -6.73
CA CYS A 228 -4.33 -5.21 -5.88
C CYS A 228 -3.41 -4.34 -6.74
N ASP A 229 -2.60 -3.49 -6.12
CA ASP A 229 -1.76 -2.56 -6.88
C ASP A 229 -0.61 -3.25 -7.64
N SER A 230 -0.37 -4.55 -7.38
CA SER A 230 0.66 -5.39 -8.02
C SER A 230 0.11 -6.43 -9.01
N VAL A 231 -1.18 -6.78 -8.94
CA VAL A 231 -1.79 -7.81 -9.79
C VAL A 231 -3.14 -7.37 -10.31
N ALA A 232 -3.42 -7.67 -11.58
CA ALA A 232 -4.68 -7.30 -12.22
C ALA A 232 -5.86 -8.09 -11.63
N ALA A 233 -7.02 -7.44 -11.52
CA ALA A 233 -8.24 -8.10 -11.10
C ALA A 233 -8.75 -9.09 -12.15
N THR A 234 -9.20 -10.26 -11.71
CA THR A 234 -9.92 -11.19 -12.60
C THR A 234 -11.29 -10.62 -12.98
N TYR A 235 -11.62 -10.62 -14.27
CA TYR A 235 -12.85 -10.03 -14.79
C TYR A 235 -14.11 -10.60 -14.09
N GLY A 236 -14.90 -9.71 -13.48
CA GLY A 236 -16.14 -10.07 -12.79
C GLY A 236 -15.96 -10.79 -11.45
N ILE A 237 -14.73 -10.86 -10.93
CA ILE A 237 -14.40 -11.43 -9.61
C ILE A 237 -13.86 -10.32 -8.71
N GLY A 238 -14.75 -9.74 -7.90
CA GLY A 238 -14.38 -8.74 -6.89
C GLY A 238 -14.17 -9.33 -5.50
N LYS A 239 -13.65 -8.51 -4.57
CA LYS A 239 -13.36 -8.85 -3.17
C LYS A 239 -14.56 -9.48 -2.45
N THR A 240 -15.76 -8.93 -2.61
CA THR A 240 -16.99 -9.49 -2.01
C THR A 240 -17.25 -10.93 -2.44
N LYS A 241 -17.00 -11.25 -3.72
CA LYS A 241 -17.21 -12.58 -4.25
C LYS A 241 -16.17 -13.57 -3.72
N ALA A 242 -14.90 -13.18 -3.71
CA ALA A 242 -13.82 -14.00 -3.16
C ALA A 242 -14.03 -14.29 -1.67
N ILE A 243 -14.42 -13.29 -0.88
CA ILE A 243 -14.77 -13.47 0.54
C ILE A 243 -15.95 -14.44 0.70
N ALA A 244 -16.98 -14.33 -0.14
CA ALA A 244 -18.12 -15.25 -0.10
C ALA A 244 -17.74 -16.69 -0.47
N VAL A 245 -16.77 -16.87 -1.37
CA VAL A 245 -16.22 -18.19 -1.74
C VAL A 245 -15.35 -18.74 -0.60
N ALA A 246 -14.48 -17.92 -0.02
CA ALA A 246 -13.66 -18.31 1.14
C ALA A 246 -14.51 -18.80 2.31
N ARG A 247 -15.59 -18.07 2.62
CA ARG A 247 -16.55 -18.46 3.67
C ARG A 247 -17.29 -19.77 3.41
N LYS A 248 -17.29 -20.29 2.18
CA LYS A 248 -17.84 -21.61 1.85
C LYS A 248 -16.83 -22.75 2.05
N GLY A 249 -15.63 -22.46 2.55
CA GLY A 249 -14.57 -23.43 2.81
C GLY A 249 -13.58 -23.63 1.68
N TYR A 250 -13.64 -22.82 0.62
CA TYR A 250 -12.59 -22.78 -0.39
C TYR A 250 -11.44 -21.91 0.13
N THR A 251 -10.42 -22.53 0.69
CA THR A 251 -9.30 -21.80 1.31
C THR A 251 -8.25 -21.40 0.28
N LEU A 252 -7.38 -20.46 0.63
CA LEU A 252 -6.16 -20.05 -0.09
C LEU A 252 -4.94 -19.97 0.85
N ASP A 253 -4.97 -20.74 1.94
CA ASP A 253 -3.98 -20.64 3.01
C ASP A 253 -2.57 -21.12 2.61
N GLN A 254 -2.40 -21.82 1.49
CA GLN A 254 -1.08 -22.20 0.98
C GLN A 254 -0.43 -21.11 0.13
N LEU A 255 -1.22 -20.23 -0.49
CA LEU A 255 -0.71 -19.17 -1.35
C LEU A 255 0.04 -18.13 -0.50
N GLY A 256 1.33 -17.91 -0.83
CA GLY A 256 2.20 -16.99 -0.10
C GLY A 256 3.02 -17.63 1.03
N LYS A 257 2.87 -18.94 1.29
CA LYS A 257 3.76 -19.67 2.20
C LYS A 257 5.05 -20.09 1.46
N PRO A 258 6.24 -19.67 1.90
CA PRO A 258 7.50 -19.96 1.18
C PRO A 258 7.85 -21.44 1.02
N LEU A 259 7.33 -22.30 1.92
CA LEU A 259 7.60 -23.73 1.95
C LEU A 259 6.43 -24.59 1.48
N ALA A 260 5.36 -23.98 0.96
CA ALA A 260 4.20 -24.73 0.47
C ALA A 260 4.55 -25.51 -0.80
N ASN A 261 3.96 -26.70 -0.95
CA ASN A 261 4.09 -27.48 -2.17
C ASN A 261 3.30 -26.80 -3.30
N ILE A 262 3.96 -26.53 -4.42
CA ILE A 262 3.33 -25.87 -5.58
C ILE A 262 2.10 -26.64 -6.10
N VAL A 263 2.09 -27.97 -6.03
CA VAL A 263 0.94 -28.79 -6.43
C VAL A 263 -0.26 -28.50 -5.53
N GLU A 264 -0.06 -28.45 -4.21
CA GLU A 264 -1.12 -28.14 -3.25
C GLU A 264 -1.62 -26.70 -3.41
N VAL A 265 -0.72 -25.75 -3.64
CA VAL A 265 -1.06 -24.35 -3.94
C VAL A 265 -1.93 -24.28 -5.20
N THR A 266 -1.54 -24.96 -6.27
CA THR A 266 -2.28 -24.97 -7.54
C THR A 266 -3.62 -25.67 -7.42
N GLU A 267 -3.73 -26.78 -6.69
CA GLU A 267 -4.99 -27.46 -6.43
C GLU A 267 -5.96 -26.58 -5.64
N GLN A 268 -5.47 -25.95 -4.58
CA GLN A 268 -6.24 -25.03 -3.75
C GLN A 268 -6.72 -23.82 -4.55
N ALA A 269 -5.81 -23.16 -5.28
CA ALA A 269 -6.14 -22.01 -6.10
C ALA A 269 -7.12 -22.40 -7.23
N THR A 270 -6.98 -23.59 -7.82
CA THR A 270 -7.89 -24.09 -8.86
C THR A 270 -9.30 -24.30 -8.31
N ALA A 271 -9.42 -24.95 -7.15
CA ALA A 271 -10.71 -25.16 -6.50
C ALA A 271 -11.37 -23.82 -6.14
N PHE A 272 -10.60 -22.89 -5.58
CA PHE A 272 -11.07 -21.55 -5.23
C PHE A 272 -11.56 -20.77 -6.45
N MET A 273 -10.76 -20.74 -7.52
CA MET A 273 -11.11 -20.01 -8.74
C MET A 273 -12.29 -20.68 -9.46
N GLY A 274 -12.36 -22.01 -9.51
CA GLY A 274 -13.54 -22.74 -9.98
C GLY A 274 -14.81 -22.30 -9.27
N ALA A 275 -14.79 -22.25 -7.94
CA ALA A 275 -15.91 -21.79 -7.12
C ALA A 275 -16.26 -20.31 -7.39
N CYS A 276 -15.25 -19.45 -7.61
CA CYS A 276 -15.46 -18.08 -8.08
C CYS A 276 -16.21 -18.01 -9.42
N TYR A 277 -16.10 -19.01 -10.30
CA TYR A 277 -16.87 -19.09 -11.54
C TYR A 277 -18.17 -19.91 -11.43
N GLY A 278 -18.54 -20.35 -10.22
CA GLY A 278 -19.74 -21.15 -9.99
C GLY A 278 -19.57 -22.64 -10.33
N ILE A 279 -18.34 -23.10 -10.54
CA ILE A 279 -18.01 -24.50 -10.79
C ILE A 279 -17.46 -25.11 -9.50
N THR A 280 -18.27 -25.93 -8.84
CA THR A 280 -17.91 -26.58 -7.56
C THR A 280 -17.48 -28.04 -7.73
N THR A 281 -17.57 -28.59 -8.94
CA THR A 281 -17.16 -29.97 -9.23
C THR A 281 -15.65 -30.12 -9.08
N PRO A 282 -15.15 -31.10 -8.29
CA PRO A 282 -13.71 -31.29 -8.08
C PRO A 282 -12.97 -31.47 -9.40
N THR A 283 -11.93 -30.65 -9.60
CA THR A 283 -11.01 -30.76 -10.74
C THR A 283 -9.73 -29.99 -10.43
N SER A 284 -8.60 -30.52 -10.88
CA SER A 284 -7.29 -29.87 -10.78
C SER A 284 -6.94 -29.06 -12.04
N SER A 285 -7.85 -28.91 -13.00
CA SER A 285 -7.57 -28.22 -14.26
C SER A 285 -8.49 -27.02 -14.48
N MET A 286 -7.90 -25.82 -14.41
CA MET A 286 -8.52 -24.59 -14.84
C MET A 286 -8.93 -24.62 -16.32
N THR A 287 -8.17 -25.30 -17.19
CA THR A 287 -8.54 -25.51 -18.61
C THR A 287 -9.85 -26.29 -18.74
N LYS A 288 -10.06 -27.36 -17.95
CA LYS A 288 -11.33 -28.10 -17.95
C LYS A 288 -12.49 -27.24 -17.43
N ILE A 289 -12.26 -26.42 -16.40
CA ILE A 289 -13.26 -25.45 -15.90
C ILE A 289 -13.62 -24.46 -17.00
N ARG A 290 -12.62 -23.92 -17.71
CA ARG A 290 -12.81 -22.96 -18.81
C ARG A 290 -13.63 -23.57 -19.95
N GLN A 291 -13.30 -24.78 -20.39
CA GLN A 291 -14.04 -25.48 -21.44
C GLN A 291 -15.50 -25.75 -21.04
N LYS A 292 -15.73 -26.20 -19.80
CA LYS A 292 -17.08 -26.41 -19.27
C LYS A 292 -17.88 -25.11 -19.27
N LEU A 293 -17.30 -24.01 -18.81
CA LEU A 293 -17.98 -22.72 -18.76
C LEU A 293 -18.23 -22.14 -20.17
N TRP A 294 -17.30 -22.35 -21.10
CA TRP A 294 -17.51 -22.02 -22.52
C TRP A 294 -18.73 -22.75 -23.07
N ALA A 295 -18.76 -24.07 -22.97
CA ALA A 295 -19.87 -24.90 -23.47
C ALA A 295 -21.22 -24.52 -22.84
N GLN A 296 -21.25 -24.23 -21.53
CA GLN A 296 -22.46 -23.79 -20.85
C GLN A 296 -22.96 -22.42 -21.33
N LYS A 297 -22.05 -21.49 -21.67
CA LYS A 297 -22.43 -20.15 -22.14
C LYS A 297 -22.83 -20.15 -23.62
N THR A 298 -22.11 -20.88 -24.47
CA THR A 298 -22.46 -21.03 -25.89
C THR A 298 -23.76 -21.81 -26.09
N GLY A 299 -24.05 -22.80 -25.24
CA GLY A 299 -25.33 -23.52 -25.28
C GLY A 299 -26.55 -22.66 -24.91
N LYS A 300 -26.35 -21.53 -24.23
CA LYS A 300 -27.43 -20.63 -23.76
C LYS A 300 -27.64 -19.39 -24.63
N SER A 301 -26.75 -19.14 -25.59
CA SER A 301 -26.72 -17.89 -26.36
C SER A 301 -26.22 -18.14 -27.78
N THR A 302 -26.84 -17.49 -28.75
CA THR A 302 -26.38 -17.50 -30.16
C THR A 302 -25.10 -16.70 -30.36
N ALA A 303 -24.77 -15.78 -29.44
CA ALA A 303 -23.53 -15.01 -29.46
C ALA A 303 -22.44 -15.69 -28.62
N ALA A 304 -21.21 -15.69 -29.14
CA ALA A 304 -20.03 -16.21 -28.43
C ALA A 304 -19.77 -15.42 -27.13
N PRO A 305 -19.45 -16.10 -26.01
CA PRO A 305 -19.16 -15.42 -24.75
C PRO A 305 -17.86 -14.63 -24.85
N LYS A 306 -17.81 -13.46 -24.21
CA LYS A 306 -16.58 -12.66 -24.10
C LYS A 306 -15.47 -13.50 -23.45
N LEU A 307 -14.31 -13.57 -24.09
CA LEU A 307 -13.18 -14.40 -23.61
C LEU A 307 -12.69 -14.00 -22.22
N CYS A 308 -12.74 -12.71 -21.87
CA CYS A 308 -12.40 -12.22 -20.54
C CYS A 308 -13.36 -12.73 -19.44
N SER A 309 -14.59 -13.11 -19.80
CA SER A 309 -15.59 -13.61 -18.84
C SER A 309 -15.41 -15.09 -18.48
N LEU A 310 -14.38 -15.73 -19.02
CA LEU A 310 -14.04 -17.13 -18.79
C LEU A 310 -12.84 -17.22 -17.83
N PRO A 311 -12.75 -18.26 -16.99
CA PRO A 311 -11.62 -18.46 -16.11
C PRO A 311 -10.31 -18.60 -16.90
N PRO A 312 -9.15 -18.28 -16.31
CA PRO A 312 -7.85 -18.54 -16.91
C PRO A 312 -7.67 -20.04 -17.23
N THR A 313 -6.64 -20.37 -18.00
CA THR A 313 -6.25 -21.76 -18.28
C THR A 313 -5.30 -22.29 -17.19
N THR A 314 -5.00 -23.59 -17.21
CA THR A 314 -4.10 -24.21 -16.22
C THR A 314 -2.70 -23.60 -16.27
N GLU A 315 -2.22 -23.23 -17.46
CA GLU A 315 -0.90 -22.66 -17.69
C GLU A 315 -0.73 -21.26 -17.05
N ALA A 316 -1.80 -20.63 -16.59
CA ALA A 316 -1.71 -19.38 -15.83
C ALA A 316 -1.34 -19.60 -14.36
N PHE A 317 -1.28 -20.85 -13.90
CA PHE A 317 -1.02 -21.27 -12.51
C PHE A 317 0.34 -21.99 -12.39
N GLU A 318 1.01 -22.24 -13.51
CA GLU A 318 2.32 -22.90 -13.64
C GLU A 318 3.39 -21.87 -14.00
#